data_AF-A0A523RTT4-F1
#
_entry.id   AF-A0A523RTT4-F1
#
_cell.length_a   1.000
_cell.length_b   1.000
_cell.length_c   1.000
_cell.angle_alpha   90.00
_cell.angle_beta   90.00
_cell.angle_gamma   90.00
#
_symmetry.space_group_name_H-M   'P 1'
#
loop_
_entity.id
_entity.type
_entity.pdbx_description
1 polymer ?
#
loop_
_entity_poly.entity_id
_entity_poly.type
_entity_poly.pdbx_seq_one_letter_code
_entity_poly.pdbx_strand_id
1 'polypeptide(L)'
;MENKEKVRGIIKTKKEIKQYQLAILKQMLTLATSGFGLVAALAWNEFIRTVVNDYIRTKISIGSGIISLAIYAVIVTAIAVFITLQLSRAVERLGEKKKVKK
;
A
#
# COMPACT_ATOMS: atom_id res chain seq x y z
N MET A 1 6.82 14.50 50.58
CA MET A 1 6.93 15.10 49.23
C MET A 1 7.73 14.21 48.28
N GLU A 2 8.78 13.55 48.78
CA GLU A 2 9.66 12.58 48.09
C GLU A 2 8.96 11.44 47.29
N ASN A 3 7.92 10.81 47.85
CA ASN A 3 7.23 9.70 47.17
C ASN A 3 6.48 10.12 45.89
N LYS A 4 5.95 11.36 45.86
CA LYS A 4 5.22 11.87 44.68
C LYS A 4 6.18 12.15 43.52
N GLU A 5 7.41 12.57 43.79
CA GLU A 5 8.42 12.80 42.76
C GLU A 5 8.94 11.49 42.17
N LYS A 6 9.17 10.48 43.04
CA LYS A 6 9.59 9.14 42.62
C LYS A 6 8.56 8.47 41.69
N VAL A 7 7.27 8.56 42.05
CA VAL A 7 6.17 8.04 41.22
C VAL A 7 6.08 8.78 39.88
N ARG A 8 6.24 10.11 39.87
CA ARG A 8 6.26 10.92 38.64
C ARG A 8 7.42 10.54 37.72
N GLY A 9 8.61 10.28 38.27
CA GLY A 9 9.78 9.80 37.52
C GLY A 9 9.50 8.46 36.82
N ILE A 10 8.95 7.48 37.54
CA ILE A 10 8.61 6.15 36.99
C ILE A 10 7.59 6.25 35.85
N ILE A 11 6.55 7.08 36.02
CA ILE A 11 5.52 7.29 34.99
C ILE A 11 6.12 7.93 33.74
N LYS A 12 7.00 8.92 33.91
CA LYS A 12 7.70 9.59 32.80
C LYS A 12 8.54 8.60 32.01
N THR A 13 9.38 7.80 32.68
CA THR A 13 10.21 6.77 32.03
C THR A 13 9.37 5.71 31.30
N LYS A 14 8.27 5.23 31.91
CA LYS A 14 7.39 4.25 31.27
C LYS A 14 6.71 4.81 30.01
N LYS A 15 6.36 6.09 30.02
CA LYS A 15 5.79 6.80 28.87
C LYS A 15 6.81 6.97 27.76
N GLU A 16 8.05 7.34 28.09
CA GLU A 16 9.14 7.47 27.12
C GLU A 16 9.48 6.13 26.46
N ILE A 17 9.64 5.03 27.24
CA ILE A 17 9.85 3.68 26.69
C ILE A 17 8.75 3.30 25.70
N LYS A 18 7.48 3.54 26.07
CA LYS A 18 6.34 3.26 25.20
C LYS A 18 6.37 4.11 23.92
N GLN A 19 6.81 5.37 24.00
CA GLN A 19 6.98 6.22 22.82
C GLN A 19 8.09 5.72 21.90
N TYR A 20 9.23 5.27 22.44
CA TYR A 20 10.32 4.69 21.66
C TYR A 20 9.89 3.39 20.98
N GLN A 21 9.23 2.48 21.70
CA GLN A 21 8.68 1.24 21.12
C GLN A 21 7.71 1.54 19.97
N LEU A 22 6.83 2.52 20.17
CA LEU A 22 5.87 2.93 19.14
C LEU A 22 6.56 3.56 17.93
N ALA A 23 7.65 4.32 18.13
CA ALA A 23 8.45 4.87 17.04
C ALA A 23 9.14 3.76 16.23
N ILE A 24 9.73 2.76 16.90
CA ILE A 24 10.37 1.60 16.26
C ILE A 24 9.35 0.81 15.44
N LEU A 25 8.19 0.50 16.03
CA LEU A 25 7.12 -0.23 15.34
C LEU A 25 6.61 0.53 14.11
N LYS A 26 6.47 1.85 14.20
CA LYS A 26 6.12 2.68 13.03
C LYS A 26 7.19 2.60 11.95
N GLN A 27 8.47 2.66 12.31
CA GLN A 27 9.56 2.57 11.34
C GLN A 27 9.59 1.20 10.65
N MET A 28 9.43 0.13 11.43
CA MET A 28 9.33 -1.24 10.91
C MET A 28 8.13 -1.41 9.99
N LEU A 29 6.96 -0.87 10.37
CA LEU A 29 5.76 -0.90 9.54
C LEU A 29 5.98 -0.18 8.21
N THR A 30 6.58 1.02 8.23
CA THR A 30 6.91 1.77 7.02
C THR A 30 7.87 0.98 6.14
N LEU A 31 8.94 0.42 6.70
CA LEU A 31 9.92 -0.36 5.95
C LEU A 31 9.31 -1.63 5.33
N ALA A 32 8.53 -2.39 6.12
CA ALA A 32 7.85 -3.58 5.65
C ALA A 32 6.82 -3.25 4.56
N THR A 33 5.96 -2.26 4.79
CA THR A 33 4.92 -1.86 3.82
C THR A 33 5.55 -1.37 2.51
N SER A 34 6.66 -0.63 2.60
CA SER A 34 7.38 -0.15 1.41
C SER A 34 8.03 -1.30 0.64
N GLY A 35 8.69 -2.23 1.33
CA GLY A 35 9.27 -3.43 0.74
C GLY A 35 8.22 -4.33 0.07
N PHE A 36 7.12 -4.60 0.77
CA PHE A 36 6.01 -5.38 0.21
C PHE A 36 5.30 -4.66 -0.93
N GLY A 37 5.20 -3.32 -0.90
CA GLY A 37 4.69 -2.54 -2.02
C GLY A 37 5.51 -2.75 -3.30
N LEU A 38 6.85 -2.79 -3.19
CA LEU A 38 7.74 -3.09 -4.30
C LEU A 38 7.53 -4.50 -4.84
N VAL A 39 7.51 -5.50 -3.96
CA VAL A 39 7.29 -6.91 -4.33
C VAL A 39 5.92 -7.09 -4.99
N ALA A 40 4.87 -6.46 -4.45
CA ALA A 40 3.53 -6.51 -5.01
C ALA A 40 3.46 -5.88 -6.39
N ALA A 41 4.15 -4.75 -6.62
CA ALA A 41 4.22 -4.11 -7.94
C ALA A 41 4.90 -5.03 -8.98
N LEU A 42 6.01 -5.68 -8.61
CA LEU A 42 6.70 -6.65 -9.45
C LEU A 42 5.81 -7.87 -9.78
N ALA A 43 5.15 -8.44 -8.75
CA ALA A 43 4.28 -9.60 -8.92
C ALA A 43 3.07 -9.30 -9.81
N TRP A 44 2.44 -8.13 -9.65
CA TRP A 44 1.31 -7.73 -10.49
C TRP A 44 1.73 -7.49 -11.95
N ASN A 45 2.88 -6.84 -12.18
CA ASN A 45 3.40 -6.68 -13.54
C ASN A 45 3.62 -8.04 -14.22
N GLU A 46 4.25 -8.98 -13.51
CA GLU A 46 4.51 -10.31 -14.06
C GLU A 46 3.21 -11.09 -14.31
N PHE A 47 2.28 -11.07 -13.36
CA PHE A 47 0.98 -11.71 -13.52
C PHE A 47 0.23 -11.21 -14.75
N ILE A 48 0.16 -9.89 -14.97
CA ILE A 48 -0.56 -9.33 -16.13
C ILE A 48 0.14 -9.77 -17.43
N ARG A 49 1.48 -9.75 -17.46
CA ARG A 49 2.25 -10.21 -18.64
C ARG A 49 1.96 -11.68 -18.94
N THR A 50 2.04 -12.55 -17.95
CA THR A 50 1.80 -13.99 -18.12
C THR A 50 0.36 -14.26 -18.54
N VAL A 51 -0.63 -13.59 -17.93
CA VAL A 51 -2.04 -13.75 -18.34
C VAL A 51 -2.24 -13.32 -19.80
N VAL A 52 -1.70 -12.18 -20.21
CA VAL A 52 -1.82 -11.71 -21.59
C VAL A 52 -1.09 -12.66 -22.56
N ASN A 53 0.12 -13.11 -22.20
CA ASN A 53 0.90 -14.00 -23.06
C ASN A 53 0.27 -15.40 -23.16
N ASP A 54 -0.13 -16.01 -22.05
CA ASP A 54 -0.57 -17.40 -22.04
C ASP A 54 -2.03 -17.54 -22.47
N TYR A 55 -2.90 -16.64 -22.03
CA TYR A 55 -4.33 -16.73 -22.33
C TYR A 55 -4.75 -15.99 -23.60
N ILE A 56 -4.16 -14.81 -23.87
CA ILE A 56 -4.59 -13.97 -24.99
C ILE A 56 -3.78 -14.27 -26.26
N ARG A 57 -2.44 -14.37 -26.18
CA ARG A 57 -1.61 -14.69 -27.36
C ARG A 57 -1.89 -16.08 -27.92
N THR A 58 -2.11 -17.07 -27.05
CA THR A 58 -2.39 -18.46 -27.48
C THR A 58 -3.77 -18.61 -28.11
N LYS A 59 -4.76 -17.84 -27.67
CA LYS A 59 -6.14 -17.91 -28.20
C LYS A 59 -6.37 -17.04 -29.43
N ILE A 60 -5.61 -15.96 -29.59
CA ILE A 60 -5.74 -15.04 -30.72
C ILE A 60 -4.55 -15.29 -31.66
N SER A 61 -4.71 -16.23 -32.59
CA SER A 61 -3.75 -16.52 -33.67
C SER A 61 -3.74 -15.42 -34.75
N ILE A 62 -3.58 -14.16 -34.34
CA ILE A 62 -3.51 -13.01 -35.26
C ILE A 62 -2.11 -12.40 -35.15
N GLY A 63 -1.18 -13.02 -35.87
CA GLY A 63 -0.09 -12.37 -36.61
C GLY A 63 0.94 -11.43 -35.95
N SER A 64 0.78 -10.87 -34.76
CA SER A 64 1.82 -9.96 -34.24
C SER A 64 1.84 -9.83 -32.71
N GLY A 65 3.04 -9.93 -32.13
CA GLY A 65 3.27 -9.59 -30.72
C GLY A 65 2.90 -8.14 -30.36
N ILE A 66 2.72 -7.27 -31.36
CA ILE A 66 2.27 -5.89 -31.19
C ILE A 66 0.84 -5.84 -30.62
N ILE A 67 -0.05 -6.72 -31.08
CA ILE A 67 -1.43 -6.78 -30.58
C ILE A 67 -1.47 -7.24 -29.12
N SER A 68 -0.62 -8.19 -28.72
CA SER A 68 -0.51 -8.58 -27.31
C SER A 68 0.03 -7.45 -26.44
N LEU A 69 0.98 -6.64 -26.92
CA LEU A 69 1.46 -5.45 -26.20
C LEU A 69 0.36 -4.38 -26.08
N ALA A 70 -0.44 -4.17 -27.13
CA ALA A 70 -1.55 -3.22 -27.10
C ALA A 70 -2.63 -3.64 -26.09
N ILE A 71 -2.99 -4.93 -26.04
CA ILE A 71 -3.94 -5.46 -25.06
C ILE A 71 -3.40 -5.35 -23.64
N TYR A 72 -2.13 -5.70 -23.43
CA TYR A 72 -1.44 -5.49 -22.15
C TYR A 72 -1.54 -4.03 -21.69
N ALA A 73 -1.23 -3.07 -22.57
CA ALA A 73 -1.30 -1.65 -22.23
C ALA A 73 -2.72 -1.21 -21.83
N VAL A 74 -3.75 -1.61 -22.60
CA VAL A 74 -5.14 -1.28 -22.28
C VAL A 74 -5.58 -1.86 -20.93
N ILE A 75 -5.24 -3.13 -20.65
CA ILE A 75 -5.57 -3.79 -19.38
C ILE A 75 -4.91 -3.06 -18.21
N VAL A 76 -3.61 -2.79 -18.30
CA VAL A 76 -2.86 -2.09 -17.24
C VAL A 76 -3.44 -0.70 -16.99
N THR A 77 -3.77 0.06 -18.04
CA THR A 77 -4.39 1.38 -17.90
C THR A 77 -5.78 1.30 -17.25
N ALA A 78 -6.62 0.35 -17.67
CA ALA A 78 -7.94 0.16 -17.08
C ALA A 78 -7.84 -0.18 -15.58
N ILE A 79 -6.94 -1.09 -15.20
CA ILE A 79 -6.68 -1.45 -13.80
C ILE A 79 -6.17 -0.23 -13.02
N ALA A 80 -5.23 0.54 -13.58
CA ALA A 80 -4.69 1.72 -12.92
C ALA A 80 -5.77 2.79 -12.67
N VAL A 81 -6.63 3.07 -13.64
CA VAL A 81 -7.76 3.99 -13.48
C VAL A 81 -8.74 3.46 -12.43
N PHE A 82 -9.07 2.16 -12.47
CA PHE A 82 -9.96 1.56 -11.49
C PHE A 82 -9.42 1.68 -10.05
N ILE A 83 -8.15 1.33 -9.83
CA ILE A 83 -7.52 1.41 -8.51
C ILE A 83 -7.46 2.87 -8.04
N THR A 84 -7.05 3.81 -8.90
CA THR A 84 -6.94 5.23 -8.53
C THR A 84 -8.29 5.84 -8.14
N LEU A 85 -9.38 5.52 -8.85
CA LEU A 85 -10.73 5.94 -8.48
C LEU A 85 -11.18 5.36 -7.13
N GLN A 86 -10.88 4.08 -6.88
CA GLN A 86 -11.24 3.43 -5.61
C GLN A 86 -10.46 4.02 -4.43
N LEU A 87 -9.16 4.31 -4.62
CA LEU A 87 -8.33 4.98 -3.62
C LEU A 87 -8.81 6.41 -3.35
N SER A 88 -9.14 7.17 -4.40
CA SER A 88 -9.69 8.53 -4.28
C SER A 88 -10.95 8.54 -3.40
N ARG A 89 -11.91 7.64 -3.66
CA ARG A 89 -13.11 7.49 -2.82
C ARG A 89 -12.81 7.07 -1.39
N ALA A 90 -11.81 6.22 -1.16
CA ALA A 90 -11.42 5.80 0.18
C ALA A 90 -10.81 6.96 0.98
N VAL A 91 -10.00 7.79 0.33
CA VAL A 91 -9.41 9.00 0.94
C VAL A 91 -10.50 10.01 1.31
N GLU A 92 -11.48 10.25 0.43
CA GLU A 92 -12.61 11.14 0.70
C GLU A 92 -13.41 10.70 1.93
N ARG A 93 -13.78 9.41 2.01
CA ARG A 93 -14.54 8.86 3.15
C ARG A 93 -13.79 8.98 4.48
N LEU A 94 -12.48 8.81 4.48
CA LEU A 94 -11.65 8.97 5.67
C LEU A 94 -11.41 10.45 6.01
N GLY A 95 -11.33 11.32 4.99
CA GLY A 95 -11.21 12.76 5.11
C GLY A 95 -12.46 13.43 5.69
N GLU A 96 -13.66 13.01 5.28
CA GLU A 96 -14.93 13.52 5.81
C GLU A 96 -15.14 13.19 7.28
N LYS A 97 -14.76 11.97 7.72
CA LYS A 97 -14.79 11.60 9.16
C LYS A 97 -13.92 12.50 10.04
N LYS A 98 -12.91 13.16 9.46
CA LYS A 98 -12.05 14.13 10.16
C LYS A 98 -12.68 15.51 10.30
N LYS A 99 -13.62 15.90 9.42
CA LYS A 99 -14.35 17.19 9.49
C LYS A 99 -15.55 17.15 10.43
N VAL A 100 -16.18 15.99 10.64
CA VAL A 100 -17.36 15.85 11.53
C VAL A 100 -16.99 15.78 13.02
N LYS A 101 -15.72 15.52 13.36
CA LYS A 101 -15.22 15.39 14.74
C LYS A 101 -14.42 16.62 15.24
N LYS A 102 -14.35 17.70 14.47
CA LYS A 102 -13.65 18.93 14.81
C LYS A 102 -14.64 20.07 14.91
#